data_AF-A0A5C9EZ03-F1
#
_entry.id   AF-A0A5C9EZ03-F1
#
_cell.length_a   1.000
_cell.length_b   1.000
_cell.length_c   1.000
_cell.angle_alpha   90.00
_cell.angle_beta   90.00
_cell.angle_gamma   90.00
#
_symmetry.space_group_name_H-M   'P 1'
#
loop_
_entity.id
_entity.type
_entity.pdbx_description
1 polymer ?
#
loop_
_entity_poly.entity_id
_entity_poly.type
_entity_poly.pdbx_seq_one_letter_code
_entity_poly.pdbx_strand_id
1 'polypeptide(L)'
;MLKSTKGKKIMIYTIKPVKLKERTNVNKDELDLKAIEKKAYRSTFQDGIWDIYIGVLLLGFPLSTIGTLFGLGSLISMIFIIPLFYAIAIVFLILGKKKITVPRIGHVKFGPKRQKRKKELVVFLSLLFILNIVIFVLTNLRVVEIGGLLIINIIIIVVPLGIVAYLLDFRRLYLIDFLLGIGIYLTIELEDFLGFPLSPILIFGSIGISIISWGVYFLTRFFKQYPKIEKEA
;
A
#
# COMPACT_ATOMS: atom_id res chain seq x y z
N MET A 1 53.98 36.94 72.20
CA MET A 1 54.35 37.00 70.77
C MET A 1 53.46 36.03 70.01
N LEU A 2 52.53 36.53 69.18
CA LEU A 2 52.54 36.40 67.69
C LEU A 2 52.60 34.93 67.23
N LYS A 3 51.78 34.37 66.33
CA LYS A 3 50.77 34.88 65.39
C LYS A 3 50.25 33.64 64.60
N SER A 4 49.15 33.84 63.88
CA SER A 4 48.83 33.20 62.60
C SER A 4 48.01 31.89 62.61
N THR A 5 46.73 32.10 62.87
CA THR A 5 45.61 31.54 62.09
C THR A 5 45.89 31.33 60.60
N LYS A 6 45.45 30.20 60.05
CA LYS A 6 45.01 30.10 58.64
C LYS A 6 43.77 29.20 58.56
N GLY A 7 42.61 29.82 58.76
CA GLY A 7 41.31 29.23 58.51
C GLY A 7 41.10 29.06 57.00
N LYS A 8 40.86 27.82 56.58
CA LYS A 8 40.52 27.47 55.20
C LYS A 8 39.03 27.79 54.99
N LYS A 9 38.73 28.89 54.31
CA LYS A 9 37.37 29.25 53.88
C LYS A 9 36.87 28.19 52.89
N ILE A 10 35.93 27.34 53.32
CA ILE A 10 35.19 26.46 52.43
C ILE A 10 34.15 27.34 51.73
N MET A 11 34.34 27.56 50.42
CA MET A 11 33.36 28.24 49.58
C MET A 11 32.21 27.27 49.32
N ILE A 12 31.12 27.40 50.09
CA ILE A 12 29.87 26.70 49.82
C ILE A 12 29.19 27.45 48.69
N TYR A 13 29.21 26.89 47.49
CA TYR A 13 28.41 27.39 46.38
C TYR A 13 26.94 27.04 46.65
N THR A 14 26.15 28.03 47.04
CA THR A 14 24.70 27.92 47.05
C THR A 14 24.21 27.85 45.61
N ILE A 15 23.99 26.65 45.11
CA ILE A 15 23.35 26.42 43.81
C ILE A 15 21.92 26.96 43.92
N LYS A 16 21.63 28.08 43.27
CA LYS A 16 20.25 28.56 43.11
C LYS A 16 19.44 27.42 42.48
N PRO A 17 18.24 27.09 42.99
CA PRO A 17 17.40 26.10 42.35
C PRO A 17 17.07 26.61 40.94
N VAL A 18 17.64 25.95 39.94
CA VAL A 18 17.23 26.12 38.55
C VAL A 18 15.77 25.68 38.53
N LYS A 19 14.85 26.64 38.35
CA LYS A 19 13.46 26.34 38.05
C LYS A 19 13.44 25.58 36.73
N LEU A 20 13.49 24.25 36.82
CA LEU A 20 13.16 23.38 35.71
C LEU A 20 11.72 23.73 35.34
N LYS A 21 11.57 24.44 34.22
CA LYS A 21 10.29 24.62 33.56
C LYS A 21 9.71 23.22 33.37
N GLU A 22 8.67 22.89 34.12
CA GLU A 22 7.71 21.85 33.79
C GLU A 22 7.14 22.17 32.41
N ARG A 23 7.83 21.73 31.36
CA ARG A 23 7.28 21.61 30.03
C ARG A 23 7.66 20.22 29.54
N THR A 24 6.62 19.50 29.12
CA THR A 24 6.59 18.21 28.43
C THR A 24 6.61 16.93 29.29
N ASN A 25 5.64 16.79 30.21
CA ASN A 25 4.96 15.50 30.38
C ASN A 25 3.89 15.35 29.29
N VAL A 26 4.31 15.31 28.01
CA VAL A 26 3.44 14.71 26.99
C VAL A 26 3.46 13.23 27.32
N ASN A 27 2.30 12.72 27.74
CA ASN A 27 2.07 11.42 28.36
C ASN A 27 2.83 10.30 27.61
N LYS A 28 3.98 9.86 28.15
CA LYS A 28 4.89 8.89 27.53
C LYS A 28 4.18 7.60 27.16
N ASP A 29 3.20 7.22 27.98
CA ASP A 29 2.37 6.03 27.80
C ASP A 29 1.46 6.14 26.57
N GLU A 30 0.92 7.33 26.27
CA GLU A 30 0.08 7.55 25.09
C GLU A 30 0.89 7.55 23.78
N LEU A 31 2.12 8.09 23.85
CA LEU A 31 3.07 8.04 22.73
C LEU A 31 3.49 6.60 22.42
N ASP A 32 3.73 5.78 23.44
CA ASP A 32 4.13 4.38 23.28
C ASP A 32 2.99 3.53 22.71
N LEU A 33 1.76 3.68 23.21
CA LEU A 33 0.59 2.97 22.69
C LEU A 33 0.34 3.24 21.20
N LYS A 34 0.42 4.50 20.77
CA LYS A 34 0.28 4.87 19.35
C LYS A 34 1.39 4.26 18.48
N ALA A 35 2.62 4.20 19.00
CA ALA A 35 3.76 3.61 18.31
C ALA A 35 3.59 2.08 18.15
N ILE A 36 3.17 1.40 19.23
CA ILE A 36 2.87 -0.04 19.23
C ILE A 36 1.74 -0.35 18.24
N GLU A 37 0.64 0.42 18.28
CA GLU A 37 -0.46 0.23 17.35
C GLU A 37 0.03 0.41 15.90
N LYS A 38 0.89 1.40 15.62
CA LYS A 38 1.49 1.66 14.30
C LYS A 38 2.37 0.52 13.82
N LYS A 39 3.16 -0.06 14.71
CA LYS A 39 3.95 -1.26 14.40
C LYS A 39 3.06 -2.45 14.08
N ALA A 40 2.03 -2.68 14.89
CA ALA A 40 1.05 -3.76 14.69
C ALA A 40 0.22 -3.58 13.40
N TYR A 41 -0.04 -2.35 12.98
CA TYR A 41 -0.68 -2.11 11.67
C TYR A 41 0.20 -2.58 10.53
N ARG A 42 1.45 -2.15 10.56
CA ARG A 42 2.39 -2.34 9.46
C ARG A 42 2.75 -3.80 9.29
N SER A 43 2.80 -4.56 10.38
CA SER A 43 2.99 -6.02 10.32
C SER A 43 1.86 -6.73 9.56
N THR A 44 0.65 -6.17 9.52
CA THR A 44 -0.43 -6.75 8.70
C THR A 44 -0.15 -6.69 7.20
N PHE A 45 0.76 -5.83 6.75
CA PHE A 45 1.17 -5.76 5.35
C PHE A 45 2.54 -6.41 5.13
N GLN A 46 3.17 -7.07 6.12
CA GLN A 46 4.51 -7.64 5.93
C GLN A 46 4.53 -9.05 5.33
N ASP A 47 3.36 -9.68 5.18
CA ASP A 47 3.21 -11.07 4.76
C ASP A 47 3.35 -11.31 3.25
N GLY A 48 3.45 -10.27 2.42
CA GLY A 48 3.57 -10.42 0.96
C GLY A 48 2.25 -10.71 0.23
N ILE A 49 1.16 -11.01 0.94
CA ILE A 49 -0.12 -11.42 0.31
C ILE A 49 -0.74 -10.27 -0.46
N TRP A 50 -0.63 -9.04 0.06
CA TRP A 50 -1.07 -7.84 -0.64
C TRP A 50 -0.29 -7.58 -1.93
N ASP A 51 1.02 -7.83 -1.95
CA ASP A 51 1.81 -7.64 -3.17
C ASP A 51 1.43 -8.69 -4.23
N ILE A 52 1.27 -9.96 -3.83
CA ILE A 52 0.78 -11.02 -4.73
C ILE A 52 -0.59 -10.65 -5.30
N TYR A 53 -1.51 -10.22 -4.43
CA TYR A 53 -2.85 -9.79 -4.85
C TYR A 53 -2.78 -8.68 -5.91
N ILE A 54 -2.00 -7.61 -5.67
CA ILE A 54 -1.90 -6.50 -6.61
C ILE A 54 -1.23 -6.94 -7.92
N GLY A 55 -0.18 -7.77 -7.84
CA GLY A 55 0.45 -8.31 -9.05
C GLY A 55 -0.52 -9.15 -9.88
N VAL A 56 -1.38 -9.94 -9.23
CA VAL A 56 -2.48 -10.66 -9.91
C VAL A 56 -3.47 -9.68 -10.53
N LEU A 57 -3.89 -8.61 -9.83
CA LEU A 57 -4.75 -7.59 -10.45
C LEU A 57 -4.11 -7.01 -11.73
N LEU A 58 -2.81 -6.73 -11.71
CA LEU A 58 -2.11 -6.20 -12.89
C LEU A 58 -2.05 -7.22 -14.04
N LEU A 59 -1.99 -8.51 -13.75
CA LEU A 59 -2.12 -9.56 -14.78
C LEU A 59 -3.52 -9.65 -15.40
N GLY A 60 -4.54 -9.01 -14.82
CA GLY A 60 -5.86 -8.94 -15.44
C GLY A 60 -5.87 -8.16 -16.77
N PHE A 61 -5.05 -7.11 -16.89
CA PHE A 61 -4.92 -6.33 -18.12
C PHE A 61 -4.44 -7.19 -19.31
N PRO A 62 -3.27 -7.85 -19.26
CA PRO A 62 -2.79 -8.66 -20.37
C PRO A 62 -3.67 -9.88 -20.62
N LEU A 63 -4.32 -10.44 -19.59
CA LEU A 63 -5.25 -11.55 -19.78
C LEU A 63 -6.51 -11.12 -20.54
N SER A 64 -6.98 -9.90 -20.33
CA SER A 64 -8.11 -9.35 -21.08
C SER A 64 -7.78 -9.16 -22.56
N THR A 65 -6.56 -8.77 -22.90
CA THR A 65 -6.13 -8.59 -24.29
C THR A 65 -5.82 -9.91 -24.98
N ILE A 66 -5.41 -10.95 -24.25
CA ILE A 66 -5.32 -12.30 -24.82
C ILE A 66 -6.70 -12.80 -25.27
N GLY A 67 -7.78 -12.43 -24.57
CA GLY A 67 -9.13 -12.78 -24.98
C GLY A 67 -9.46 -12.34 -26.42
N THR A 68 -8.91 -11.21 -26.86
CA THR A 68 -9.14 -10.72 -28.23
C THR A 68 -8.41 -11.54 -29.28
N LEU A 69 -7.29 -12.19 -28.93
CA LEU A 69 -6.60 -13.14 -29.81
C LEU A 69 -7.47 -14.38 -30.13
N PHE A 70 -8.39 -14.73 -29.22
CA PHE A 70 -9.34 -15.83 -29.41
C PHE A 70 -10.64 -15.39 -30.10
N GLY A 71 -10.69 -14.18 -30.68
CA GLY A 71 -11.84 -13.66 -31.39
C GLY A 71 -12.97 -13.12 -30.49
N LEU A 72 -12.73 -12.98 -29.18
CA LEU A 72 -13.65 -12.24 -28.31
C LEU A 72 -13.51 -10.74 -28.61
N GLY A 73 -14.64 -10.03 -28.72
CA GLY A 73 -14.60 -8.58 -28.85
C GLY A 73 -13.90 -7.94 -27.65
N SER A 74 -13.09 -6.91 -27.88
CA SER A 74 -12.31 -6.22 -26.82
C SER A 74 -13.14 -5.80 -25.62
N LEU A 75 -14.34 -5.27 -25.87
CA LEU A 75 -15.30 -4.89 -24.82
C LEU A 75 -15.79 -6.10 -24.01
N ILE A 76 -16.08 -7.22 -24.67
CA ILE A 76 -16.55 -8.44 -24.00
C ILE A 76 -15.43 -8.99 -23.12
N SER A 77 -14.20 -9.06 -23.63
CA SER A 77 -13.04 -9.49 -22.85
C SER A 77 -12.82 -8.59 -21.63
N MET A 78 -12.88 -7.28 -21.77
CA MET A 78 -12.71 -6.36 -20.63
C MET A 78 -13.83 -6.48 -19.60
N ILE A 79 -15.10 -6.57 -20.03
CA ILE A 79 -16.26 -6.59 -19.13
C ILE A 79 -16.39 -7.92 -18.37
N PHE A 80 -15.99 -9.04 -18.98
CA PHE A 80 -16.14 -10.35 -18.34
C PHE A 80 -14.85 -10.89 -17.74
N ILE A 81 -13.71 -10.81 -18.44
CA ILE A 81 -12.45 -11.44 -18.00
C ILE A 81 -11.88 -10.68 -16.81
N ILE A 82 -11.81 -9.34 -16.89
CA ILE A 82 -11.19 -8.53 -15.82
C ILE A 82 -11.95 -8.70 -14.50
N PRO A 83 -13.28 -8.49 -14.41
CA PRO A 83 -13.99 -8.62 -13.14
C PRO A 83 -13.97 -10.04 -12.59
N LEU A 84 -14.07 -11.06 -13.46
CA LEU A 84 -13.94 -12.46 -13.05
C LEU A 84 -12.58 -12.72 -12.42
N PHE A 85 -11.50 -12.27 -13.07
CA PHE A 85 -10.14 -12.43 -12.57
C PHE A 85 -9.92 -11.67 -11.25
N TYR A 86 -10.47 -10.47 -11.13
CA TYR A 86 -10.40 -9.67 -9.90
C TYR A 86 -11.19 -10.30 -8.76
N ALA A 87 -12.35 -10.90 -9.04
CA ALA A 87 -13.11 -11.65 -8.04
C ALA A 87 -12.29 -12.83 -7.49
N ILE A 88 -11.61 -13.58 -8.36
CA ILE A 88 -10.70 -14.67 -7.96
C ILE A 88 -9.56 -14.14 -7.09
N ALA A 89 -8.93 -13.02 -7.49
CA ALA A 89 -7.86 -12.38 -6.72
C ALA A 89 -8.34 -11.95 -5.32
N ILE A 90 -9.54 -11.40 -5.21
CA ILE A 90 -10.14 -10.99 -3.92
C ILE A 90 -10.37 -12.22 -3.03
N VAL A 91 -10.91 -13.31 -3.59
CA VAL A 91 -11.09 -14.57 -2.84
C VAL A 91 -9.74 -15.09 -2.33
N PHE A 92 -8.71 -15.07 -3.19
CA PHE A 92 -7.36 -15.44 -2.79
C PHE A 92 -6.82 -14.57 -1.64
N LEU A 93 -7.00 -13.25 -1.71
CA LEU A 93 -6.59 -12.32 -0.66
C LEU A 93 -7.29 -12.64 0.67
N ILE A 94 -8.62 -12.80 0.65
CA ILE A 94 -9.41 -13.07 1.86
C ILE A 94 -8.99 -14.41 2.49
N LEU A 95 -8.91 -15.47 1.68
CA LEU A 95 -8.55 -16.81 2.15
C LEU A 95 -7.09 -16.87 2.60
N GLY A 96 -6.19 -16.24 1.86
CA GLY A 96 -4.78 -16.12 2.21
C GLY A 96 -4.63 -15.46 3.57
N LYS A 97 -5.22 -14.27 3.77
CA LYS A 97 -5.14 -13.58 5.06
C LYS A 97 -5.75 -14.42 6.20
N LYS A 98 -6.91 -15.03 5.99
CA LYS A 98 -7.62 -15.83 7.01
C LYS A 98 -6.88 -17.11 7.40
N LYS A 99 -6.31 -17.84 6.44
CA LYS A 99 -5.64 -19.12 6.68
C LYS A 99 -4.15 -18.99 7.00
N ILE A 100 -3.51 -17.92 6.54
CA ILE A 100 -2.06 -17.78 6.59
C ILE A 100 -1.65 -16.75 7.64
N THR A 101 -2.13 -15.52 7.52
CA THR A 101 -1.66 -14.40 8.35
C THR A 101 -2.30 -14.39 9.73
N VAL A 102 -3.63 -14.54 9.79
CA VAL A 102 -4.38 -14.45 11.06
C VAL A 102 -3.92 -15.51 12.09
N PRO A 103 -3.67 -16.78 11.73
CA PRO A 103 -3.20 -17.77 12.71
C PRO A 103 -1.78 -17.52 13.24
N ARG A 104 -0.96 -16.72 12.53
CA ARG A 104 0.44 -16.47 12.88
C ARG A 104 0.66 -15.17 13.65
N ILE A 105 -0.07 -14.11 13.27
CA ILE A 105 0.05 -12.78 13.92
C ILE A 105 -1.04 -12.60 14.99
N GLY A 106 -2.12 -13.38 14.93
CA GLY A 106 -3.31 -13.18 15.74
C GLY A 106 -4.25 -12.12 15.18
N HIS A 107 -5.38 -11.92 15.87
CA HIS A 107 -6.38 -10.93 15.48
C HIS A 107 -6.20 -9.64 16.29
N VAL A 108 -5.88 -8.53 15.62
CA VAL A 108 -5.70 -7.23 16.26
C VAL A 108 -6.95 -6.37 16.06
N LYS A 109 -7.48 -5.80 17.15
CA LYS A 109 -8.52 -4.76 17.11
C LYS A 109 -7.84 -3.39 17.08
N PHE A 110 -7.97 -2.67 15.98
CA PHE A 110 -7.40 -1.32 15.84
C PHE A 110 -8.28 -0.24 16.48
N GLY A 111 -7.65 0.85 16.93
CA GLY A 111 -8.32 1.97 17.57
C GLY A 111 -9.27 2.73 16.63
N PRO A 112 -10.15 3.58 17.19
CA PRO A 112 -11.21 4.27 16.44
C PRO A 112 -10.67 5.15 15.29
N LYS A 113 -9.49 5.76 15.47
CA LYS A 113 -8.83 6.58 14.44
C LYS A 113 -8.57 5.80 13.15
N ARG A 114 -8.19 4.52 13.24
CA ARG A 114 -7.93 3.68 12.07
C ARG A 114 -9.17 3.11 11.45
N GLN A 115 -10.16 2.78 12.28
CA GLN A 115 -11.46 2.37 11.75
C GLN A 115 -12.09 3.51 10.95
N LYS A 116 -11.94 4.76 11.41
CA LYS A 116 -12.34 5.95 10.64
C LYS A 116 -11.59 6.04 9.31
N ARG A 117 -10.26 5.95 9.31
CA ARG A 117 -9.45 5.95 8.07
C ARG A 117 -9.84 4.84 7.09
N LYS A 118 -10.17 3.64 7.59
CA LYS A 118 -10.66 2.54 6.75
C LYS A 118 -11.99 2.91 6.08
N LYS A 119 -12.92 3.53 6.82
CA LYS A 119 -14.20 4.00 6.26
C LYS A 119 -13.97 5.12 5.24
N GLU A 120 -13.14 6.10 5.56
CA GLU A 120 -12.75 7.18 4.65
C GLU A 120 -12.14 6.62 3.35
N LEU A 121 -11.28 5.61 3.45
CA LEU A 121 -10.68 4.93 2.30
C LEU A 121 -11.72 4.19 1.46
N VAL A 122 -12.68 3.49 2.08
CA VAL A 122 -13.77 2.83 1.34
C VAL A 122 -14.60 3.86 0.58
N VAL A 123 -14.99 4.95 1.23
CA VAL A 123 -15.76 6.03 0.58
C VAL A 123 -14.97 6.64 -0.57
N PHE A 124 -13.68 6.93 -0.36
CA PHE A 124 -12.79 7.48 -1.38
C PHE A 124 -12.67 6.54 -2.59
N LEU A 125 -12.41 5.25 -2.37
CA LEU A 125 -12.33 4.25 -3.43
C LEU A 125 -13.67 4.08 -4.18
N SER A 126 -14.80 4.11 -3.47
CA SER A 126 -16.12 4.04 -4.09
C SER A 126 -16.39 5.25 -5.00
N LEU A 127 -16.04 6.47 -4.56
CA LEU A 127 -16.17 7.67 -5.37
C LEU A 127 -15.29 7.62 -6.62
N LEU A 128 -14.04 7.17 -6.48
CA LEU A 128 -13.13 6.99 -7.62
C LEU A 128 -13.64 5.95 -8.61
N PHE A 129 -14.20 4.85 -8.12
CA PHE A 129 -14.79 3.83 -8.97
C PHE A 129 -15.97 4.36 -9.77
N ILE A 130 -16.88 5.10 -9.12
CA ILE A 130 -18.01 5.77 -9.79
C ILE A 130 -17.50 6.78 -10.83
N LEU A 131 -16.50 7.59 -10.47
CA LEU A 131 -15.89 8.56 -11.39
C LEU A 131 -15.31 7.86 -12.63
N ASN A 132 -14.59 6.74 -12.46
CA ASN A 132 -14.05 5.98 -13.57
C ASN A 132 -15.15 5.41 -14.49
N ILE A 133 -16.27 4.94 -13.93
CA ILE A 133 -17.43 4.50 -14.73
C ILE A 133 -18.01 5.67 -15.53
N VAL A 134 -18.20 6.83 -14.91
CA VAL A 134 -18.74 8.02 -15.58
C VAL A 134 -17.83 8.45 -16.73
N ILE A 135 -16.52 8.56 -16.47
CA ILE A 135 -15.52 8.89 -17.48
C ILE A 135 -15.53 7.88 -18.63
N PHE A 136 -15.56 6.58 -18.32
CA PHE A 136 -15.63 5.51 -19.31
C PHE A 136 -16.88 5.64 -20.20
N VAL A 137 -18.06 5.86 -19.61
CA VAL A 137 -19.31 6.02 -20.36
C VAL A 137 -19.26 7.28 -21.24
N LEU A 138 -18.85 8.42 -20.71
CA LEU A 138 -18.76 9.68 -21.47
C LEU A 138 -17.77 9.60 -22.64
N THR A 139 -16.66 8.88 -22.47
CA THR A 139 -15.67 8.63 -23.53
C THR A 139 -16.26 7.77 -24.64
N ASN A 140 -16.98 6.70 -24.29
CA ASN A 140 -17.63 5.84 -25.28
C ASN A 140 -18.77 6.56 -26.03
N LEU A 141 -19.45 7.51 -25.38
CA LEU A 141 -20.45 8.38 -26.01
C LEU A 141 -19.83 9.52 -26.84
N ARG A 142 -18.50 9.61 -26.92
CA ARG A 142 -17.76 10.68 -27.62
C ARG A 142 -18.07 12.09 -27.08
N VAL A 143 -18.54 12.20 -25.84
CA VAL A 143 -18.80 13.49 -25.18
C VAL A 143 -17.51 14.11 -24.66
N VAL A 144 -16.55 13.26 -24.29
CA VAL A 144 -15.23 13.66 -23.79
C VAL A 144 -14.16 12.95 -24.61
N GLU A 145 -13.25 13.71 -25.23
CA GLU A 145 -12.06 13.16 -25.88
C GLU A 145 -10.89 13.18 -24.90
N ILE A 146 -10.51 12.00 -24.43
CA ILE A 146 -9.42 11.82 -23.45
C ILE A 146 -8.06 11.59 -24.15
N GLY A 147 -8.08 11.45 -25.48
CA GLY A 147 -6.95 10.99 -26.30
C GLY A 147 -5.71 11.90 -26.37
N GLY A 148 -5.75 13.11 -25.81
CA GLY A 148 -4.64 14.08 -25.94
C GLY A 148 -3.75 14.26 -24.72
N LEU A 149 -4.11 13.71 -23.55
CA LEU A 149 -3.48 14.11 -22.28
C LEU A 149 -3.02 12.88 -21.48
N LEU A 150 -2.07 12.14 -22.04
CA LEU A 150 -1.40 10.99 -21.38
C LEU A 150 -1.06 11.30 -19.91
N ILE A 151 -0.49 12.49 -19.67
CA ILE A 151 -0.11 12.95 -18.33
C ILE A 151 -1.30 12.98 -17.38
N ILE A 152 -2.47 13.44 -17.85
CA ILE A 152 -3.69 13.50 -17.04
C ILE A 152 -4.17 12.09 -16.71
N ASN A 153 -4.13 11.15 -17.65
CA ASN A 153 -4.52 9.76 -17.41
C ASN A 153 -3.63 9.09 -16.36
N ILE A 154 -2.31 9.32 -16.42
CA ILE A 154 -1.38 8.81 -15.42
C ILE A 154 -1.69 9.44 -14.05
N ILE A 155 -1.88 10.76 -13.98
CA ILE A 155 -2.18 11.46 -12.72
C ILE A 155 -3.47 10.93 -12.09
N ILE A 156 -4.52 10.73 -12.88
CA ILE A 156 -5.82 10.22 -12.42
C ILE A 156 -5.70 8.83 -11.80
N ILE A 157 -4.76 8.00 -12.25
CA ILE A 157 -4.58 6.64 -11.73
C ILE A 157 -3.58 6.62 -10.56
N VAL A 158 -2.43 7.28 -10.72
CA VAL A 158 -1.31 7.22 -9.77
C VAL A 158 -1.63 8.01 -8.50
N VAL A 159 -2.16 9.23 -8.61
CA VAL A 159 -2.39 10.08 -7.42
C VAL A 159 -3.35 9.42 -6.43
N PRO A 160 -4.51 8.87 -6.85
CA PRO A 160 -5.38 8.15 -5.93
C PRO A 160 -4.73 6.94 -5.26
N LEU A 161 -3.93 6.17 -6.00
CA LEU A 161 -3.25 5.00 -5.44
C LEU A 161 -2.15 5.40 -4.44
N GLY A 162 -1.44 6.50 -4.69
CA GLY A 162 -0.53 7.13 -3.73
C GLY A 162 -1.22 7.64 -2.46
N ILE A 163 -2.44 8.18 -2.58
CA ILE A 163 -3.28 8.54 -1.43
C ILE A 163 -3.66 7.29 -0.64
N VAL A 164 -4.05 6.20 -1.31
CA VAL A 164 -4.33 4.91 -0.67
C VAL A 164 -3.10 4.38 0.08
N ALA A 165 -1.91 4.45 -0.53
CA ALA A 165 -0.65 4.06 0.10
C ALA A 165 -0.37 4.87 1.37
N TYR A 166 -0.63 6.18 1.33
CA TYR A 166 -0.50 7.08 2.48
C TYR A 166 -1.47 6.71 3.60
N LEU A 167 -2.75 6.52 3.28
CA LEU A 167 -3.79 6.22 4.26
C LEU A 167 -3.57 4.85 4.91
N LEU A 168 -3.06 3.87 4.16
CA LEU A 168 -2.75 2.52 4.62
C LEU A 168 -1.37 2.40 5.29
N ASP A 169 -0.57 3.47 5.38
CA ASP A 169 0.79 3.41 5.93
C ASP A 169 1.65 2.30 5.24
N PHE A 170 1.32 1.97 3.98
CA PHE A 170 1.84 0.81 3.27
C PHE A 170 2.92 1.22 2.27
N ARG A 171 4.17 1.27 2.75
CA ARG A 171 5.32 1.80 2.00
C ARG A 171 5.55 1.14 0.62
N ARG A 172 5.36 -0.17 0.50
CA ARG A 172 5.59 -0.87 -0.78
C ARG A 172 4.57 -0.51 -1.84
N LEU A 173 3.37 -0.07 -1.43
CA LEU A 173 2.34 0.35 -2.37
C LEU A 173 2.77 1.58 -3.18
N TYR A 174 3.61 2.46 -2.64
CA TYR A 174 4.20 3.57 -3.43
C TYR A 174 5.09 3.09 -4.56
N LEU A 175 5.85 1.99 -4.35
CA LEU A 175 6.70 1.43 -5.41
C LEU A 175 5.81 0.80 -6.48
N ILE A 176 4.78 0.06 -6.07
CA ILE A 176 3.82 -0.54 -7.00
C ILE A 176 3.07 0.55 -7.80
N ASP A 177 2.66 1.63 -7.14
CA ASP A 177 2.02 2.79 -7.75
C ASP A 177 2.93 3.48 -8.79
N PHE A 178 4.20 3.66 -8.45
CA PHE A 178 5.20 4.17 -9.38
C PHE A 178 5.41 3.24 -10.59
N LEU A 179 5.54 1.93 -10.36
CA LEU A 179 5.64 0.94 -11.44
C LEU A 179 4.41 0.93 -12.33
N LEU A 180 3.22 1.10 -11.76
CA LEU A 180 1.97 1.21 -12.50
C LEU A 180 1.98 2.44 -13.42
N GLY A 181 2.38 3.60 -12.91
CA GLY A 181 2.51 4.82 -13.71
C GLY A 181 3.49 4.66 -14.88
N ILE A 182 4.66 4.08 -14.62
CA ILE A 182 5.63 3.74 -15.68
C ILE A 182 5.05 2.75 -16.67
N GLY A 183 4.36 1.71 -16.20
CA GLY A 183 3.75 0.70 -17.05
C GLY A 183 2.72 1.29 -18.02
N ILE A 184 1.88 2.21 -17.55
CA ILE A 184 0.92 2.93 -18.40
C ILE A 184 1.65 3.75 -19.46
N TYR A 185 2.65 4.54 -19.06
CA TYR A 185 3.46 5.34 -19.98
C TYR A 185 4.11 4.47 -21.07
N LEU A 186 4.84 3.42 -20.66
CA LEU A 186 5.54 2.53 -21.58
C LEU A 186 4.59 1.75 -22.49
N THR A 187 3.40 1.38 -22.02
CA THR A 187 2.43 0.67 -22.86
C THR A 187 2.00 1.51 -24.04
N ILE A 188 1.78 2.82 -23.84
CA ILE A 188 1.37 3.75 -24.90
C ILE A 188 2.53 4.00 -25.86
N GLU A 189 3.72 4.35 -25.34
CA GLU A 189 4.90 4.64 -26.17
C GLU A 189 5.36 3.44 -27.00
N LEU A 190 5.20 2.23 -26.47
CA LEU A 190 5.56 0.99 -27.18
C LEU A 190 4.42 0.44 -28.04
N GLU A 191 3.22 1.03 -28.00
CA GLU A 191 2.11 0.59 -28.84
C GLU A 191 2.41 0.82 -30.32
N ASP A 192 3.09 1.93 -30.66
CA ASP A 192 3.52 2.21 -32.04
C ASP A 192 4.54 1.19 -32.58
N PHE A 193 5.32 0.56 -31.69
CA PHE A 193 6.35 -0.41 -32.08
C PHE A 193 5.88 -1.87 -32.03
N LEU A 194 5.18 -2.26 -30.95
CA LEU A 194 4.75 -3.64 -30.71
C LEU A 194 3.32 -3.93 -31.17
N GLY A 195 2.49 -2.88 -31.26
CA GLY A 195 1.06 -2.99 -31.56
C GLY A 195 0.24 -3.61 -30.43
N PHE A 196 -1.07 -3.42 -30.54
CA PHE A 196 -2.05 -4.16 -29.75
C PHE A 196 -2.24 -5.57 -30.32
N PRO A 197 -2.28 -6.64 -29.49
CA PRO A 197 -2.34 -6.67 -28.03
C PRO A 197 -0.99 -6.89 -27.32
N LEU A 198 0.14 -6.87 -28.04
CA LEU A 198 1.44 -7.27 -27.49
C LEU A 198 2.03 -6.27 -26.48
N SER A 199 1.86 -4.96 -26.70
CA SER A 199 2.38 -3.94 -25.77
C SER A 199 1.87 -4.10 -24.32
N PRO A 200 0.56 -4.22 -24.03
CA PRO A 200 0.10 -4.44 -22.66
C PRO A 200 0.49 -5.81 -22.10
N ILE A 201 0.62 -6.83 -22.96
CA ILE A 201 1.08 -8.18 -22.55
C ILE A 201 2.49 -8.12 -21.99
N LEU A 202 3.42 -7.51 -22.71
CA LEU A 202 4.81 -7.47 -22.28
C LEU A 202 4.99 -6.55 -21.08
N ILE A 203 4.37 -5.37 -21.07
CA ILE A 203 4.59 -4.38 -20.01
C ILE A 203 3.86 -4.77 -18.72
N PHE A 204 2.53 -4.92 -18.74
CA PHE A 204 1.80 -5.29 -17.51
C PHE A 204 2.04 -6.73 -17.09
N GLY A 205 2.32 -7.64 -18.04
CA GLY A 205 2.75 -9.01 -17.74
C GLY A 205 4.06 -9.03 -16.95
N SER A 206 5.10 -8.35 -17.44
CA SER A 206 6.39 -8.31 -16.76
C SER A 206 6.33 -7.62 -15.39
N ILE A 207 5.61 -6.49 -15.28
CA ILE A 207 5.41 -5.78 -14.00
C ILE A 207 4.62 -6.66 -13.02
N GLY A 208 3.52 -7.27 -13.46
CA GLY A 208 2.69 -8.14 -12.64
C GLY A 208 3.46 -9.34 -12.10
N ILE A 209 4.21 -10.04 -12.97
CA ILE A 209 5.06 -11.17 -12.57
C ILE A 209 6.13 -10.71 -11.58
N SER A 210 6.79 -9.59 -11.82
CA SER A 210 7.83 -9.05 -10.93
C SER A 210 7.28 -8.77 -9.52
N ILE A 211 6.09 -8.15 -9.44
CA ILE A 211 5.43 -7.87 -8.16
C ILE A 211 5.00 -9.16 -7.45
N ILE A 212 4.50 -10.17 -8.19
CA ILE A 212 4.15 -11.48 -7.62
C ILE A 212 5.40 -12.15 -7.06
N SER A 213 6.50 -12.22 -7.82
CA SER A 213 7.77 -12.78 -7.37
C SER A 213 8.25 -12.08 -6.09
N TRP A 214 8.12 -10.76 -6.03
CA TRP A 214 8.47 -9.98 -4.84
C TRP A 214 7.57 -10.28 -3.63
N GLY A 215 6.27 -10.44 -3.86
CA GLY A 215 5.31 -10.83 -2.84
C GLY A 215 5.55 -12.25 -2.31
N VAL A 216 5.88 -13.20 -3.19
CA VAL A 216 6.26 -14.56 -2.81
C VAL A 216 7.54 -14.57 -1.98
N TYR A 217 8.53 -13.76 -2.34
CA TYR A 217 9.72 -13.58 -1.52
C TYR A 217 9.38 -13.09 -0.09
N PHE A 218 8.51 -12.10 0.05
CA PHE A 218 8.08 -11.65 1.38
C PHE A 218 7.25 -12.69 2.13
N LEU A 219 6.40 -13.45 1.43
CA LEU A 219 5.61 -14.53 2.02
C LEU A 219 6.47 -15.67 2.56
N THR A 220 7.50 -16.08 1.82
CA THR A 220 8.44 -17.11 2.28
C THR A 220 9.27 -16.61 3.48
N ARG A 221 9.73 -15.35 3.45
CA ARG A 221 10.38 -14.71 4.60
C ARG A 221 9.45 -14.64 5.81
N PHE A 222 8.19 -14.31 5.59
CA PHE A 222 7.17 -14.23 6.63
C PHE A 222 6.96 -15.58 7.33
N PHE A 223 6.98 -16.70 6.58
CA PHE A 223 6.94 -18.03 7.19
C PHE A 223 8.14 -18.36 8.07
N LYS A 224 9.33 -17.91 7.69
CA LYS A 224 10.53 -18.09 8.52
C LYS A 224 10.48 -17.25 9.80
N GLN A 225 9.92 -16.04 9.71
CA GLN A 225 9.85 -15.11 10.84
C GLN A 225 8.70 -15.42 11.82
N TYR A 226 7.59 -15.97 11.32
CA TYR A 226 6.40 -16.29 12.10
C TYR A 226 6.02 -17.76 11.89
N PRO A 227 6.78 -18.70 12.49
CA PRO A 227 6.41 -20.11 12.47
C PRO A 227 5.03 -20.30 13.12
N LYS A 228 4.27 -21.31 12.66
CA LYS A 228 3.00 -21.65 13.31
C LYS A 228 3.32 -22.17 14.71
N ILE A 229 2.65 -21.63 15.71
CA ILE A 229 2.66 -22.20 17.05
C ILE A 229 1.78 -23.44 16.98
N GLU A 230 2.40 -24.63 17.06
CA GLU A 230 1.66 -25.87 17.26
C GLU A 230 0.94 -25.73 18.60
N LYS A 231 -0.39 -25.86 18.57
CA LYS A 231 -1.13 -26.02 19.82
C LYS A 231 -0.75 -27.40 20.32
N GLU A 232 -0.05 -27.46 21.45
CA GLU A 232 0.11 -28.70 22.22
C GLU A 232 -1.29 -29.32 22.36
N ALA A 233 -1.45 -30.52 21.82
CA ALA A 233 -2.70 -31.27 21.77
C ALA A 233 -2.91 -32.05 23.07
#